data_AF-A0A2E9LIL2-F1
#
_entry.id   AF-A0A2E9LIL2-F1
#
_cell.length_a   1.000
_cell.length_b   1.000
_cell.length_c   1.000
_cell.angle_alpha   90.00
_cell.angle_beta   90.00
_cell.angle_gamma   90.00
#
_symmetry.space_group_name_H-M   'P 1'
#
loop_
_entity.id
_entity.type
_entity.pdbx_description
1 polymer ?
#
loop_
_entity_poly.entity_id
_entity_poly.type
_entity_poly.pdbx_seq_one_letter_code
_entity_poly.pdbx_strand_id
1 'polypeptide(L)'
;MTSKPEYISLLNDIRLQENRAGVYLEAWANKTDNVTLKECLSFVAAREYSHGDIFDRRVRELGFQTEEIPDPDFDEKVRVVTSGISDAEKIAWLKEARLRQATPSVRERYEAATDDEAVDPLTRSLLRWFTDVENDSVVYMGEVYAEIEKAG
;
A
#
# COMPACT_ATOMS: atom_id res chain seq x y z
N MET A 1 29.05 3.63 16.73
CA MET A 1 27.77 3.09 16.25
C MET A 1 27.29 4.03 15.17
N THR A 2 27.09 3.54 13.95
CA THR A 2 26.48 4.32 12.88
C THR A 2 25.01 4.55 13.25
N SER A 3 24.56 5.80 13.24
CA SER A 3 23.16 6.13 13.47
C SER A 3 22.27 5.47 12.40
N LYS A 4 21.08 5.01 12.78
CA LYS A 4 20.07 4.46 11.86
C LYS A 4 19.80 5.50 10.75
N PRO A 5 20.07 5.18 9.47
CA PRO A 5 19.72 6.10 8.37
C PRO A 5 18.21 6.33 8.33
N GLU A 6 17.79 7.55 7.97
CA GLU A 6 16.37 7.94 7.95
C GLU A 6 15.53 7.05 7.02
N TYR A 7 16.11 6.62 5.89
CA TYR A 7 15.42 5.76 4.93
C TYR A 7 15.05 4.39 5.51
N ILE A 8 15.70 3.90 6.57
CA ILE A 8 15.30 2.63 7.22
C ILE A 8 13.91 2.75 7.82
N SER A 9 13.58 3.87 8.45
CA SER A 9 12.24 4.11 8.98
C SER A 9 11.22 4.19 7.85
N LEU A 10 11.58 4.82 6.72
CA LEU A 10 10.74 4.82 5.51
C LEU A 10 10.47 3.40 4.97
N LEU A 11 11.49 2.54 4.89
CA LEU A 11 11.27 1.16 4.43
C LEU A 11 10.32 0.39 5.37
N ASN A 12 10.41 0.64 6.68
CA ASN A 12 9.49 0.03 7.65
C ASN A 12 8.06 0.58 7.51
N ASP A 13 7.90 1.88 7.23
CA ASP A 13 6.60 2.48 6.96
C ASP A 13 5.95 1.86 5.72
N ILE A 14 6.71 1.71 4.62
CA ILE A 14 6.24 1.06 3.40
C ILE A 14 5.82 -0.37 3.73
N ARG A 15 6.72 -1.18 4.31
CA ARG A 15 6.42 -2.56 4.72
C ARG A 15 5.09 -2.70 5.46
N LEU A 16 4.85 -1.84 6.45
CA LEU A 16 3.63 -1.86 7.25
C LEU A 16 2.40 -1.45 6.45
N GLN A 17 2.52 -0.40 5.63
CA GLN A 17 1.42 0.09 4.80
C GLN A 17 0.99 -0.96 3.77
N GLU A 18 1.95 -1.55 3.06
CA GLU A 18 1.72 -2.58 2.05
C GLU A 18 1.04 -3.82 2.66
N ASN A 19 1.58 -4.35 3.77
CA ASN A 19 0.97 -5.50 4.43
C ASN A 19 -0.49 -5.23 4.85
N ARG A 20 -0.78 -4.02 5.34
CA ARG A 20 -2.15 -3.61 5.71
C ARG A 20 -3.04 -3.46 4.50
N ALA A 21 -2.52 -2.90 3.41
CA ALA A 21 -3.23 -2.81 2.14
C ALA A 21 -3.64 -4.20 1.65
N GLY A 22 -2.71 -5.16 1.66
CA GLY A 22 -3.00 -6.56 1.37
C GLY A 22 -4.19 -7.09 2.18
N VAL A 23 -4.18 -6.87 3.50
CA VAL A 23 -5.25 -7.37 4.39
C VAL A 23 -6.62 -6.76 4.05
N TYR A 24 -6.75 -5.43 3.95
CA TYR A 24 -8.08 -4.86 3.71
C TYR A 24 -8.55 -5.09 2.26
N LEU A 25 -7.64 -5.18 1.28
CA LEU A 25 -8.01 -5.50 -0.11
C LEU A 25 -8.48 -6.95 -0.23
N GLU A 26 -7.78 -7.90 0.40
CA GLU A 26 -8.20 -9.30 0.45
C GLU A 26 -9.54 -9.45 1.18
N ALA A 27 -9.73 -8.75 2.31
CA ALA A 27 -10.98 -8.76 3.04
C ALA A 27 -12.15 -8.23 2.19
N TRP A 28 -11.91 -7.19 1.39
CA TRP A 28 -12.90 -6.70 0.44
C TRP A 28 -13.17 -7.68 -0.69
N ALA A 29 -12.11 -8.27 -1.28
CA ALA A 29 -12.24 -9.27 -2.33
C ALA A 29 -13.13 -10.44 -1.87
N ASN A 30 -12.95 -10.90 -0.63
CA ASN A 30 -13.78 -11.95 -0.02
C ASN A 30 -15.22 -11.53 0.25
N LYS A 31 -15.51 -10.22 0.32
CA LYS A 31 -16.83 -9.67 0.62
C LYS A 31 -17.67 -9.33 -0.62
N THR A 32 -17.05 -8.89 -1.72
CA THR A 32 -17.78 -8.47 -2.92
C THR A 32 -18.33 -9.66 -3.72
N ASP A 33 -19.51 -9.46 -4.30
CA ASP A 33 -20.12 -10.37 -5.27
C ASP A 33 -19.75 -10.03 -6.72
N ASN A 34 -19.12 -8.87 -6.96
CA ASN A 34 -18.67 -8.48 -8.28
C ASN A 34 -17.38 -9.25 -8.64
N VAL A 35 -17.46 -10.10 -9.67
CA VAL A 35 -16.36 -10.99 -10.08
C VAL A 35 -15.13 -10.20 -10.53
N THR A 36 -15.30 -9.17 -11.37
CA THR A 36 -14.19 -8.35 -11.86
C THR A 36 -13.49 -7.60 -10.72
N LEU A 37 -14.27 -7.05 -9.79
CA LEU A 37 -13.72 -6.38 -8.62
C LEU A 37 -12.99 -7.36 -7.70
N LYS A 38 -13.55 -8.55 -7.46
CA LYS A 38 -12.92 -9.62 -6.68
C LYS A 38 -11.56 -10.01 -7.26
N GLU A 39 -11.48 -10.24 -8.57
CA GLU A 39 -10.24 -10.59 -9.26
C GLU A 39 -9.20 -9.47 -9.13
N CYS A 40 -9.62 -8.23 -9.39
CA CYS A 40 -8.77 -7.05 -9.26
C CYS A 40 -8.19 -6.90 -7.84
N LEU A 41 -9.05 -6.92 -6.82
CA LEU A 41 -8.65 -6.76 -5.42
C LEU A 41 -7.75 -7.89 -4.95
N SER A 42 -8.04 -9.14 -5.33
CA SER A 42 -7.22 -10.30 -4.97
C SER A 42 -5.82 -10.21 -5.58
N PHE A 43 -5.75 -9.78 -6.84
CA PHE A 43 -4.48 -9.60 -7.53
C PHE A 43 -3.63 -8.50 -6.89
N VAL A 44 -4.22 -7.34 -6.61
CA VAL A 44 -3.49 -6.25 -5.98
C VAL A 44 -3.10 -6.63 -4.56
N ALA A 45 -3.98 -7.23 -3.76
CA ALA A 45 -3.64 -7.71 -2.41
C ALA A 45 -2.39 -8.61 -2.41
N ALA A 46 -2.25 -9.50 -3.41
CA ALA A 46 -1.05 -10.34 -3.55
C ALA A 46 0.23 -9.54 -3.85
N ARG A 47 0.12 -8.43 -4.61
CA ARG A 47 1.24 -7.49 -4.81
C ARG A 47 1.61 -6.80 -3.50
N GLU A 48 0.62 -6.26 -2.78
CA GLU A 48 0.84 -5.58 -1.50
C GLU A 48 1.57 -6.48 -0.48
N TYR A 49 1.15 -7.75 -0.35
CA TYR A 49 1.87 -8.71 0.51
C TYR A 49 3.30 -8.94 0.04
N SER A 50 3.50 -9.10 -1.27
CA SER A 50 4.84 -9.28 -1.85
C SER A 50 5.73 -8.05 -1.61
N HIS A 51 5.19 -6.84 -1.72
CA HIS A 51 5.89 -5.60 -1.41
C HIS A 51 6.29 -5.57 0.07
N GLY A 52 5.35 -5.86 0.97
CA GLY A 52 5.60 -5.98 2.40
C GLY A 52 6.78 -6.91 2.71
N ASP A 53 6.76 -8.13 2.16
CA ASP A 53 7.84 -9.12 2.35
C ASP A 53 9.19 -8.64 1.80
N ILE A 54 9.21 -8.00 0.63
CA ILE A 54 10.43 -7.49 0.01
C ILE A 54 11.05 -6.36 0.84
N PHE A 55 10.24 -5.42 1.35
CA PHE A 55 10.74 -4.33 2.18
C PHE A 55 11.19 -4.81 3.55
N ASP A 56 10.49 -5.77 4.14
CA ASP A 56 10.93 -6.43 5.37
C ASP A 56 12.31 -7.07 5.18
N ARG A 57 12.46 -7.87 4.12
CA ARG A 57 13.75 -8.47 3.75
C ARG A 57 14.83 -7.41 3.55
N ARG A 58 14.53 -6.31 2.85
CA ARG A 58 15.50 -5.24 2.58
C ARG A 58 16.01 -4.59 3.87
N VAL A 59 15.13 -4.33 4.85
CA VAL A 59 15.52 -3.81 6.16
C VAL A 59 16.49 -4.76 6.87
N ARG A 60 16.22 -6.08 6.82
CA ARG A 60 17.12 -7.09 7.41
C ARG A 60 18.48 -7.17 6.71
N GLU A 61 18.50 -7.09 5.38
CA GLU A 61 19.73 -7.07 4.58
C GLU A 61 20.65 -5.89 4.92
N LEU A 62 20.05 -4.76 5.34
CA LEU A 62 20.76 -3.57 5.80
C LEU A 62 21.25 -3.68 7.25
N GLY A 63 20.99 -4.80 7.93
CA GLY A 63 21.43 -5.06 9.31
C GLY A 63 20.52 -4.48 10.39
N PHE A 64 19.30 -4.07 10.05
CA PHE A 64 18.32 -3.52 10.99
C PHE A 64 17.19 -4.52 11.25
N GLN A 65 16.40 -4.26 12.31
CA GLN A 65 15.17 -4.98 12.61
C GLN A 65 13.97 -4.15 12.15
N THR A 66 12.90 -4.83 11.74
CA THR A 66 11.62 -4.17 11.46
C THR A 66 10.89 -3.88 12.77
N GLU A 67 10.05 -2.86 12.72
CA GLU A 67 9.29 -2.35 13.87
C GLU A 67 7.81 -2.42 13.56
N GLU A 68 7.01 -2.90 14.51
CA GLU A 68 5.55 -2.89 14.41
C GLU A 68 5.01 -1.58 14.96
N ILE A 69 4.42 -0.76 14.08
CA ILE A 69 3.86 0.56 14.43
C ILE A 69 2.37 0.52 14.15
N PRO A 70 1.48 0.57 15.16
CA PRO A 70 0.03 0.54 14.95
C PRO A 70 -0.46 1.64 13.98
N ASP A 71 -1.39 1.29 13.09
CA ASP A 71 -2.17 2.27 12.32
C ASP A 71 -3.55 2.42 13.01
N PRO A 72 -3.86 3.58 13.61
CA PRO A 72 -5.12 3.79 14.34
C PRO A 72 -6.36 3.68 13.44
N ASP A 73 -6.20 3.86 12.12
CA ASP A 73 -7.32 3.82 11.17
C ASP A 73 -7.48 2.43 10.50
N PHE A 74 -6.59 1.48 10.80
CA PHE A 74 -6.58 0.18 10.14
C PHE A 74 -7.86 -0.62 10.38
N ASP A 75 -8.29 -0.73 11.64
CA ASP A 75 -9.49 -1.47 12.01
C ASP A 75 -10.75 -0.87 11.37
N GLU A 76 -10.79 0.46 11.25
CA GLU A 76 -11.88 1.18 10.59
C GLU A 76 -11.92 0.90 9.07
N LYS A 77 -10.77 0.88 8.40
CA LYS A 77 -10.68 0.49 6.97
C LYS A 77 -11.22 -0.92 6.76
N VAL A 78 -10.77 -1.88 7.58
CA VAL A 78 -11.25 -3.27 7.53
C VAL A 78 -12.76 -3.36 7.79
N ARG A 79 -13.27 -2.63 8.79
CA ARG A 79 -14.70 -2.56 9.08
C ARG A 79 -15.51 -2.06 7.89
N VAL A 80 -15.05 -1.01 7.21
CA VAL A 80 -15.77 -0.43 6.06
C VAL A 80 -15.79 -1.39 4.89
N VAL A 81 -14.65 -1.96 4.49
CA VAL A 81 -14.59 -2.83 3.31
C VAL A 81 -15.33 -4.16 3.49
N THR A 82 -15.44 -4.63 4.74
CA THR A 82 -16.21 -5.84 5.10
C THR A 82 -17.69 -5.57 5.40
N SER A 83 -18.12 -4.30 5.43
CA SER A 83 -19.50 -3.92 5.70
C SER A 83 -20.48 -4.27 4.56
N GLY A 84 -21.77 -4.05 4.81
CA GLY A 84 -22.85 -4.27 3.85
C GLY A 84 -23.16 -3.11 2.92
N ILE A 85 -22.42 -2.00 2.97
CA ILE A 85 -22.58 -0.90 2.01
C ILE A 85 -22.09 -1.32 0.63
N SER A 86 -22.52 -0.61 -0.42
CA SER A 86 -22.15 -0.93 -1.80
C SER A 86 -20.65 -0.76 -2.05
N ASP A 87 -20.13 -1.43 -3.09
CA ASP A 87 -18.73 -1.27 -3.48
C ASP A 87 -18.41 0.16 -3.93
N ALA A 88 -19.36 0.85 -4.57
CA ALA A 88 -19.22 2.28 -4.90
C ALA A 88 -19.06 3.15 -3.65
N GLU A 89 -19.85 2.90 -2.59
CA GLU A 89 -19.71 3.62 -1.31
C GLU A 89 -18.37 3.32 -0.61
N LYS A 90 -17.88 2.08 -0.69
CA LYS A 90 -16.54 1.71 -0.19
C LYS A 90 -15.43 2.43 -0.95
N ILE A 91 -15.52 2.50 -2.28
CA ILE A 91 -14.58 3.24 -3.14
C ILE A 91 -14.56 4.71 -2.72
N ALA A 92 -15.72 5.34 -2.62
CA ALA A 92 -15.85 6.75 -2.23
C ALA A 92 -15.21 7.01 -0.86
N TRP A 93 -15.50 6.14 0.12
CA TRP A 93 -14.94 6.25 1.47
C TRP A 93 -13.41 6.13 1.47
N LEU A 94 -12.83 5.18 0.73
CA LEU A 94 -11.38 5.02 0.64
C LEU A 94 -10.71 6.20 -0.06
N LYS A 95 -11.31 6.75 -1.11
CA LYS A 95 -10.84 7.98 -1.77
C LYS A 95 -10.83 9.16 -0.80
N GLU A 96 -11.89 9.33 -0.01
CA GLU A 96 -11.96 10.39 1.01
C GLU A 96 -10.94 10.18 2.13
N ALA A 97 -10.77 8.93 2.60
CA ALA A 97 -9.76 8.60 3.60
C ALA A 97 -8.34 8.93 3.13
N ARG A 98 -8.03 8.72 1.84
CA ARG A 98 -6.74 9.08 1.24
C ARG A 98 -6.49 10.60 1.28
N LEU A 99 -7.52 11.43 1.11
CA LEU A 99 -7.41 12.89 1.18
C LEU A 99 -7.07 13.42 2.58
N ARG A 100 -7.31 12.63 3.63
CA ARG A 100 -7.02 12.98 5.03
C ARG A 100 -5.60 12.58 5.48
N GLN A 101 -4.83 11.90 4.62
CA GLN A 101 -3.48 11.47 4.96
C GLN A 101 -2.54 12.66 5.13
N ALA A 102 -1.59 12.51 6.05
CA ALA A 102 -0.57 13.53 6.29
C ALA A 102 0.30 13.74 5.04
N THR A 103 0.73 15.00 4.84
CA THR A 103 1.70 15.37 3.81
C THR A 103 3.07 15.64 4.44
N PRO A 104 4.18 15.15 3.85
CA PRO A 104 4.22 14.27 2.69
C PRO A 104 3.73 12.86 3.02
N SER A 105 2.96 12.29 2.09
CA SER A 105 2.53 10.89 2.11
C SER A 105 3.74 9.95 2.03
N VAL A 106 3.56 8.69 2.43
CA VAL A 106 4.59 7.63 2.25
C VAL A 106 5.05 7.57 0.80
N ARG A 107 4.12 7.75 -0.14
CA ARG A 107 4.38 7.82 -1.57
C ARG A 107 5.33 8.92 -1.99
N GLU A 108 5.03 10.15 -1.61
CA GLU A 108 5.93 11.29 -1.89
C GLU A 108 7.31 11.07 -1.27
N ARG A 109 7.38 10.46 -0.08
CA ARG A 109 8.65 10.13 0.58
C ARG A 109 9.45 9.08 -0.18
N TYR A 110 8.83 7.99 -0.64
CA TYR A 110 9.56 6.95 -1.38
C TYR A 110 9.94 7.39 -2.79
N GLU A 111 9.13 8.22 -3.44
CA GLU A 111 9.45 8.81 -4.75
C GLU A 111 10.69 9.71 -4.63
N ALA A 112 10.74 10.58 -3.62
CA ALA A 112 11.93 11.40 -3.34
C ALA A 112 13.18 10.56 -3.01
N ALA A 113 13.00 9.46 -2.26
CA ALA A 113 14.09 8.57 -1.90
C ALA A 113 14.68 7.79 -3.09
N THR A 114 14.00 7.74 -4.24
CA THR A 114 14.55 7.09 -5.45
C THR A 114 15.77 7.82 -6.02
N ASP A 115 15.89 9.13 -5.77
CA ASP A 115 16.96 9.97 -6.29
C ASP A 115 17.94 10.45 -5.21
N ASP A 116 17.64 10.22 -3.93
CA ASP A 116 18.47 10.63 -2.79
C ASP A 116 19.80 9.85 -2.71
N GLU A 117 20.91 10.57 -2.83
CA GLU A 117 22.26 9.98 -2.75
C GLU A 117 22.62 9.41 -1.37
N ALA A 118 21.90 9.78 -0.31
CA ALA A 118 22.03 9.17 1.02
C ALA A 118 21.44 7.74 1.08
N VAL A 119 20.61 7.36 0.09
CA VAL A 119 20.03 6.03 -0.04
C VAL A 119 20.94 5.15 -0.90
N ASP A 120 21.24 3.95 -0.40
CA ASP A 120 22.15 3.06 -1.11
C ASP A 120 21.59 2.66 -2.51
N PRO A 121 22.46 2.39 -3.50
CA PRO A 121 22.02 2.16 -4.88
C PRO A 121 21.03 1.00 -5.06
N LEU A 122 21.12 -0.03 -4.23
CA LEU A 122 20.23 -1.19 -4.32
C LEU A 122 18.85 -0.82 -3.77
N THR A 123 18.78 -0.11 -2.65
CA THR A 123 17.51 0.41 -2.11
C THR A 123 16.86 1.40 -3.08
N ARG A 124 17.61 2.31 -3.69
CA ARG A 124 17.05 3.21 -4.73
C ARG A 124 16.45 2.46 -5.92
N SER A 125 17.12 1.39 -6.36
CA SER A 125 16.62 0.56 -7.46
C SER A 125 15.35 -0.21 -7.07
N LEU A 126 15.29 -0.70 -5.83
CA LEU A 126 14.08 -1.31 -5.28
C LEU A 126 12.91 -0.31 -5.23
N LEU A 127 13.15 0.90 -4.72
CA LEU A 127 12.10 1.93 -4.63
C LEU A 127 11.59 2.37 -6.00
N ARG A 128 12.45 2.45 -7.03
CA ARG A 128 12.02 2.70 -8.41
C ARG A 128 11.12 1.59 -8.94
N TRP A 129 11.58 0.34 -8.84
CA TRP A 129 10.78 -0.81 -9.27
C TRP A 129 9.43 -0.85 -8.55
N PHE A 130 9.44 -0.64 -7.22
CA PHE A 130 8.23 -0.58 -6.42
C PHE A 130 7.29 0.54 -6.90
N THR A 131 7.82 1.73 -7.18
CA THR A 131 7.04 2.86 -7.73
C THR A 131 6.37 2.49 -9.06
N ASP A 132 7.07 1.78 -9.94
CA ASP A 132 6.51 1.33 -11.22
C ASP A 132 5.37 0.31 -11.03
N VAL A 133 5.53 -0.64 -10.10
CA VAL A 133 4.48 -1.63 -9.79
C VAL A 133 3.28 -0.97 -9.11
N GLU A 134 3.50 -0.03 -8.20
CA GLU A 134 2.44 0.77 -7.57
C GLU A 134 1.63 1.55 -8.59
N ASN A 135 2.30 2.16 -9.58
CA ASN A 135 1.63 2.85 -10.68
C ASN A 135 0.75 1.91 -11.51
N ASP A 136 1.26 0.73 -11.83
CA ASP A 136 0.52 -0.29 -12.57
C ASP A 136 -0.72 -0.77 -11.78
N SER A 137 -0.58 -1.02 -10.48
CA SER A 137 -1.70 -1.36 -9.59
C SER A 137 -2.75 -0.25 -9.56
N VAL A 138 -2.32 1.02 -9.44
CA VAL A 138 -3.23 2.18 -9.41
C VAL A 138 -4.01 2.31 -10.72
N VAL A 139 -3.36 2.13 -11.88
CA VAL A 139 -4.04 2.17 -13.19
C VAL A 139 -5.09 1.05 -13.27
N TYR A 140 -4.69 -0.19 -12.98
CA TYR A 140 -5.60 -1.33 -13.05
C TYR A 140 -6.80 -1.21 -12.11
N MET A 141 -6.56 -0.85 -10.85
CA MET A 141 -7.64 -0.60 -9.89
C MET A 141 -8.52 0.58 -10.31
N GLY A 142 -7.94 1.64 -10.86
CA GLY A 142 -8.65 2.83 -11.31
C GLY A 142 -9.65 2.51 -12.42
N GLU A 143 -9.27 1.67 -13.38
CA GLU A 143 -10.15 1.19 -14.45
C GLU A 143 -11.35 0.41 -13.88
N VAL A 144 -11.10 -0.56 -13.00
CA VAL A 144 -12.15 -1.37 -12.39
C VAL A 144 -13.07 -0.53 -11.50
N TYR A 145 -12.51 0.36 -10.68
CA TYR A 145 -13.29 1.25 -9.83
C TYR A 145 -14.19 2.19 -10.64
N ALA A 146 -13.70 2.71 -11.76
CA ALA A 146 -14.50 3.57 -12.62
C ALA A 146 -15.73 2.85 -13.20
N GLU A 147 -15.63 1.56 -13.52
CA GLU A 147 -16.78 0.76 -13.97
C GLU A 147 -17.79 0.49 -12.84
N ILE A 148 -17.31 0.24 -11.62
CA ILE A 148 -18.18 0.11 -10.44
C ILE A 148 -18.92 1.42 -10.15
N GLU A 149 -18.23 2.55 -10.20
CA GLU A 149 -18.81 3.87 -9.96
C GLU A 149 -19.82 4.28 -11.04
N LYS A 150 -19.66 3.83 -12.29
CA LYS A 150 -20.66 4.06 -13.37
C LYS A 150 -21.91 3.21 -13.21
N ALA A 151 -21.78 2.04 -12.60
CA ALA A 151 -22.88 1.10 -12.39
C ALA A 151 -23.72 1.43 -11.14
N GLY A 152 -23.24 2.33 -10.28
CA GLY A 152 -23.87 2.79 -9.03
C GLY A 152 -24.65 4.08 -9.17
#